data_AF-A0A2K9NXD0-F1
#
_entry.id   AF-A0A2K9NXD0-F1
#
_cell.length_a   1.000
_cell.length_b   1.000
_cell.length_c   1.000
_cell.angle_alpha   90.00
_cell.angle_beta   90.00
_cell.angle_gamma   90.00
#
_symmetry.space_group_name_H-M   'P 1'
#
loop_
_entity.id
_entity.type
_entity.pdbx_description
1 polymer ?
#
loop_
_entity_poly.entity_id
_entity_poly.type
_entity_poly.pdbx_seq_one_letter_code
_entity_poly.pdbx_strand_id
1 'polypeptide(L)'
;MSFNFDVPREQDRNFHLGGRSFYFFDFDDNVAFLSTPIIIFHKKTGAEISLSSGEFAHENKHIGISGPYADYYMDFNDAHGSFRHFRDKDLNPIEVRAGKKQGFVEDVLKALKEVDTHWKAPSWEYFYHATYNERPVSLITARGHHPTTIIEGVDQIVKAGYLPHSPNYHSIYPVSNPEVRKDLGDIHFKQSVAELKKHAIRASVEKAINQYGYSPFHRFGMSDDDHKNVELITEEMRDLKKKYPEMSFFVIETFKDSFSKREVLLHETREIISAKESVKPQLSLFD
;
A
#
# COMPACT_ATOMS: atom_id res chain seq x y z
N MET A 1 14.35 -23.89 -10.42
CA MET A 1 14.92 -23.55 -11.73
C MET A 1 13.84 -22.79 -12.50
N SER A 2 13.92 -21.46 -12.53
CA SER A 2 13.03 -20.64 -13.35
C SER A 2 13.60 -20.57 -14.77
N PHE A 3 12.78 -20.89 -15.77
CA PHE A 3 13.11 -20.61 -17.15
C PHE A 3 13.07 -19.08 -17.34
N ASN A 4 14.25 -18.44 -17.42
CA ASN A 4 14.37 -17.06 -17.85
C ASN A 4 14.07 -16.98 -19.35
N PHE A 5 12.79 -16.88 -19.70
CA PHE A 5 12.41 -16.17 -20.91
C PHE A 5 12.51 -14.69 -20.57
N ASP A 6 13.37 -13.94 -21.27
CA ASP A 6 13.36 -12.47 -21.21
C ASP A 6 12.00 -12.00 -21.74
N VAL A 7 11.04 -11.82 -20.82
CA VAL A 7 9.75 -11.23 -21.16
C VAL A 7 10.03 -9.80 -21.62
N PRO A 8 9.67 -9.40 -22.86
CA PRO A 8 9.96 -8.06 -23.33
C PRO A 8 9.36 -7.01 -22.39
N ARG A 9 10.15 -5.99 -22.04
CA ARG A 9 9.63 -4.87 -21.25
C ARG A 9 8.61 -4.10 -22.08
N GLU A 10 7.49 -3.76 -21.45
CA GLU A 10 6.44 -2.96 -22.04
C GLU A 10 6.72 -1.48 -21.83
N GLN A 11 6.51 -0.65 -22.85
CA GLN A 11 6.50 0.81 -22.67
C GLN A 11 5.18 1.29 -22.07
N ASP A 12 5.17 2.49 -21.48
CA ASP A 12 3.93 3.14 -21.09
C ASP A 12 3.00 3.25 -22.30
N ARG A 13 1.71 2.90 -22.14
CA ARG A 13 0.72 2.87 -23.24
C ARG A 13 0.67 4.17 -24.06
N ASN A 14 0.94 5.30 -23.42
CA ASN A 14 0.95 6.62 -24.06
C ASN A 14 2.34 7.29 -24.03
N PHE A 15 3.43 6.52 -23.92
CA PHE A 15 4.78 7.07 -23.79
C PHE A 15 5.12 8.04 -24.93
N HIS A 16 4.78 7.66 -26.17
CA HIS A 16 4.98 8.46 -27.38
C HIS A 16 4.21 9.80 -27.39
N LEU A 17 3.21 9.96 -26.52
CA LEU A 17 2.43 11.20 -26.33
C LEU A 17 2.90 11.99 -25.09
N GLY A 18 4.03 11.61 -24.49
CA GLY A 18 4.51 12.17 -23.22
C GLY A 18 3.72 11.67 -22.00
N GLY A 19 2.91 10.63 -22.15
CA GLY A 19 2.18 10.00 -21.05
C GLY A 19 3.06 9.04 -20.24
N ARG A 20 2.64 8.80 -18.99
CA ARG A 20 3.29 7.89 -18.03
C ARG A 20 2.19 7.17 -17.26
N SER A 21 2.44 5.93 -16.85
CA SER A 21 1.49 5.13 -16.07
C SER A 21 2.03 4.99 -14.65
N PHE A 22 1.38 5.67 -13.70
CA PHE A 22 1.74 5.67 -12.29
C PHE A 22 0.90 4.62 -11.55
N TYR A 23 1.57 3.78 -10.77
CA TYR A 23 0.95 2.67 -10.03
C TYR A 23 1.05 2.93 -8.53
N PHE A 24 -0.10 3.03 -7.88
CA PHE A 24 -0.21 3.29 -6.46
C PHE A 24 -0.68 2.01 -5.76
N PHE A 25 -0.09 1.69 -4.62
CA PHE A 25 -0.42 0.50 -3.86
C PHE A 25 -0.53 0.82 -2.38
N ASP A 26 -1.56 0.30 -1.72
CA ASP A 26 -1.38 -0.07 -0.31
C ASP A 26 -0.45 -1.27 -0.22
N PHE A 27 0.48 -1.27 0.74
CA PHE A 27 1.45 -2.34 0.87
C PHE A 27 0.88 -3.51 1.67
N ASP A 28 0.31 -3.22 2.83
CA ASP A 28 -0.22 -4.21 3.76
C ASP A 28 -1.51 -4.80 3.22
N ASP A 29 -1.65 -6.13 3.30
CA ASP A 29 -2.82 -6.93 2.89
C ASP A 29 -3.21 -6.84 1.40
N ASN A 30 -2.57 -5.92 0.65
CA ASN A 30 -2.75 -5.73 -0.79
C ASN A 30 -1.52 -6.17 -1.61
N VAL A 31 -0.29 -5.75 -1.26
CA VAL A 31 0.95 -6.23 -1.91
C VAL A 31 1.54 -7.43 -1.18
N ALA A 32 1.60 -7.36 0.16
CA ALA A 32 2.10 -8.45 0.99
C ALA A 32 1.32 -8.59 2.30
N PHE A 33 1.06 -9.83 2.71
CA PHE A 33 0.58 -10.16 4.05
C PHE A 33 1.78 -10.21 5.01
N LEU A 34 1.76 -9.37 6.04
CA LEU A 34 2.79 -9.31 7.07
C LEU A 34 2.21 -9.65 8.44
N SER A 35 2.93 -10.43 9.22
CA SER A 35 2.51 -10.87 10.56
C SER A 35 2.75 -9.82 11.66
N THR A 36 2.66 -8.52 11.33
CA THR A 36 2.88 -7.45 12.31
C THR A 36 1.70 -7.40 13.29
N PRO A 37 1.90 -7.62 14.59
CA PRO A 37 0.79 -7.69 15.54
C PRO A 37 0.31 -6.30 15.95
N ILE A 38 -1.01 -6.16 16.14
CA ILE A 38 -1.66 -5.02 16.79
C ILE A 38 -2.00 -5.41 18.23
N ILE A 39 -1.69 -4.56 19.19
CA ILE A 39 -1.83 -4.88 20.62
C ILE A 39 -3.07 -4.19 21.19
N ILE A 40 -3.85 -4.91 22.00
CA ILE A 40 -4.93 -4.31 22.78
C ILE A 40 -4.79 -4.67 24.26
N PHE A 41 -5.33 -3.81 25.11
CA PHE A 41 -5.06 -3.80 26.55
C PHE A 41 -6.33 -4.07 27.33
N HIS A 42 -6.30 -5.03 28.25
CA HIS A 42 -7.46 -5.31 29.10
C HIS A 42 -7.70 -4.16 30.08
N LYS A 43 -8.92 -3.61 30.12
CA LYS A 43 -9.29 -2.39 30.86
C LYS A 43 -8.98 -2.45 32.36
N LYS A 44 -9.07 -3.62 33.00
CA LYS A 44 -8.86 -3.77 34.45
C LYS A 44 -7.46 -4.20 34.84
N THR A 45 -6.82 -5.03 34.04
CA THR A 45 -5.57 -5.70 34.41
C THR A 45 -4.36 -5.14 33.67
N GLY A 46 -4.58 -4.40 32.58
CA GLY A 46 -3.52 -3.97 31.68
C GLY A 46 -2.89 -5.11 30.88
N ALA A 47 -3.44 -6.33 30.95
CA ALA A 47 -2.92 -7.46 30.20
C ALA A 47 -3.02 -7.21 28.70
N GLU A 48 -1.93 -7.47 27.98
CA GLU A 48 -1.84 -7.29 26.53
C GLU A 48 -2.26 -8.57 25.81
N ILE A 49 -3.01 -8.41 24.72
CA ILE A 49 -3.20 -9.46 23.72
C ILE A 49 -2.90 -8.92 22.33
N SER A 50 -2.43 -9.80 21.44
CA SER A 50 -2.12 -9.49 20.05
C SER A 50 -3.26 -9.89 19.12
N LEU A 51 -3.59 -9.01 18.19
CA LEU A 51 -4.46 -9.24 17.05
C LEU A 51 -3.65 -9.19 15.76
N SER A 52 -4.01 -10.02 14.79
CA SER A 52 -3.59 -9.84 13.39
C SER A 52 -4.27 -8.63 12.73
N SER A 53 -3.74 -8.15 11.60
CA SER A 53 -4.38 -7.09 10.81
C SER A 53 -5.80 -7.45 10.38
N GLY A 54 -6.03 -8.70 9.96
CA GLY A 54 -7.35 -9.19 9.56
C GLY A 54 -8.36 -9.25 10.71
N GLU A 55 -7.95 -9.76 11.89
CA GLU A 55 -8.80 -9.73 13.09
C GLU A 55 -9.13 -8.28 13.48
N PHE A 56 -8.13 -7.40 13.44
CA PHE A 56 -8.32 -6.00 13.75
C PHE A 56 -9.27 -5.30 12.76
N ALA A 57 -9.17 -5.60 11.45
CA ALA A 57 -10.07 -5.04 10.44
C ALA A 57 -11.54 -5.39 10.72
N HIS A 58 -11.81 -6.59 11.23
CA HIS A 58 -13.15 -7.04 11.61
C HIS A 58 -13.63 -6.44 12.94
N GLU A 59 -12.75 -6.38 13.93
CA GLU A 59 -13.14 -6.14 15.33
C GLU A 59 -12.94 -4.70 15.80
N ASN A 60 -12.17 -3.86 15.11
CA ASN A 60 -11.76 -2.53 15.60
C ASN A 60 -12.93 -1.64 16.06
N LYS A 61 -14.10 -1.75 15.43
CA LYS A 61 -15.29 -0.95 15.77
C LYS A 61 -16.00 -1.43 17.04
N HIS A 62 -15.72 -2.66 17.49
CA HIS A 62 -16.35 -3.29 18.63
C HIS A 62 -15.43 -3.38 19.85
N ILE A 63 -14.11 -3.21 19.66
CA ILE A 63 -13.13 -3.19 20.76
C ILE A 63 -13.55 -2.15 21.81
N GLY A 64 -13.68 -2.61 23.05
CA GLY A 64 -14.10 -1.78 24.18
C GLY A 64 -15.59 -1.50 24.27
N ILE A 65 -16.41 -2.03 23.36
CA ILE A 65 -17.86 -1.79 23.27
C ILE A 65 -18.63 -3.11 23.41
N SER A 66 -18.33 -4.11 22.58
CA SER A 66 -19.07 -5.39 22.52
C SER A 66 -18.19 -6.54 22.02
N GLY A 67 -18.73 -7.76 22.04
CA GLY A 67 -18.03 -8.94 21.54
C GLY A 67 -16.88 -9.43 22.43
N PRO A 68 -15.96 -10.26 21.90
CA PRO A 68 -14.88 -10.89 22.68
C PRO A 68 -13.90 -9.86 23.25
N TYR A 69 -13.84 -8.66 22.68
CA TYR A 69 -12.92 -7.59 23.08
C TYR A 69 -13.61 -6.42 23.80
N ALA A 70 -14.82 -6.60 24.33
CA ALA A 70 -15.57 -5.56 25.05
C ALA A 70 -14.82 -5.00 26.27
N ASP A 71 -14.02 -5.83 26.94
CA ASP A 71 -13.21 -5.47 28.11
C ASP A 71 -11.80 -4.96 27.77
N TYR A 72 -11.52 -4.67 26.50
CA TYR A 72 -10.23 -4.18 26.03
C TYR A 72 -10.31 -2.73 25.53
N TYR A 73 -9.17 -2.06 25.43
CA TYR A 73 -9.05 -0.74 24.82
C TYR A 73 -7.80 -0.65 23.94
N MET A 74 -7.78 0.36 23.07
CA MET A 74 -6.61 0.71 22.27
C MET A 74 -5.89 1.89 22.90
N ASP A 75 -4.58 1.76 23.07
CA ASP A 75 -3.68 2.88 23.35
C ASP A 75 -3.07 3.36 22.02
N PHE A 76 -3.09 4.67 21.75
CA PHE A 76 -2.55 5.26 20.53
C PHE A 76 -1.16 5.90 20.74
N ASN A 77 -0.53 5.65 21.88
CA ASN A 77 0.88 6.00 22.07
C ASN A 77 1.77 5.29 21.05
N ASP A 78 2.61 6.02 20.33
CA ASP A 78 3.45 5.47 19.26
C ASP A 78 4.53 4.49 19.76
N ALA A 79 5.05 4.69 20.98
CA ALA A 79 6.16 3.89 21.50
C ALA A 79 5.68 2.61 22.21
N HIS A 80 4.56 2.69 22.91
CA HIS A 80 4.09 1.61 23.80
C HIS A 80 2.67 1.10 23.51
N GLY A 81 1.92 1.83 22.69
CA GLY A 81 0.53 1.53 22.41
C GLY A 81 0.31 0.42 21.38
N SER A 82 -0.92 0.40 20.87
CA SER A 82 -1.49 -0.67 20.04
C SER A 82 -0.73 -0.89 18.74
N PHE A 83 -0.19 0.19 18.16
CA PHE A 83 0.47 0.18 16.86
C PHE A 83 1.99 0.33 16.96
N ARG A 84 2.60 0.10 18.13
CA ARG A 84 4.05 0.24 18.35
C ARG A 84 4.90 -0.60 17.38
N HIS A 85 4.38 -1.73 16.89
CA HIS A 85 5.05 -2.59 15.91
C HIS A 85 4.97 -2.06 14.47
N PHE A 86 4.17 -1.03 14.24
CA PHE A 86 4.04 -0.31 12.97
C PHE A 86 4.90 0.96 12.92
N ARG A 87 5.82 1.14 13.90
CA ARG A 87 6.74 2.27 14.04
C ARG A 87 8.18 1.80 13.99
N ASP A 88 9.07 2.69 13.57
CA ASP A 88 10.50 2.47 13.78
C ASP A 88 10.84 2.48 15.26
N LYS A 89 11.81 1.65 15.62
CA LYS A 89 12.43 1.63 16.94
C LYS A 89 13.68 2.48 16.91
N ASP A 90 13.95 3.15 18.03
CA ASP A 90 15.24 3.80 18.27
C ASP A 90 16.30 2.71 18.52
N LEU A 91 16.95 2.26 17.44
CA LEU A 91 17.99 1.24 17.49
C LEU A 91 19.35 1.91 17.66
N ASN A 92 20.07 1.53 18.71
CA ASN A 92 21.39 2.10 18.92
C ASN A 92 22.46 1.45 18.00
N PRO A 93 23.63 2.09 17.79
CA PRO A 93 24.65 1.58 16.87
C PRO A 93 25.17 0.17 17.19
N ILE A 94 25.15 -0.25 18.46
CA ILE A 94 25.59 -1.58 18.87
C ILE A 94 24.58 -2.63 18.39
N GLU A 95 23.28 -2.35 18.57
CA GLU A 95 22.21 -3.22 18.09
C GLU A 95 22.22 -3.38 16.57
N VAL A 96 22.42 -2.29 15.84
CA VAL A 96 22.52 -2.33 14.37
C VAL A 96 23.74 -3.16 13.94
N ARG A 97 24.90 -2.99 14.60
CA ARG A 97 26.09 -3.83 14.34
C ARG A 97 25.88 -5.30 14.68
N ALA A 98 25.05 -5.60 15.68
CA ALA A 98 24.64 -6.96 16.02
C ALA A 98 23.61 -7.55 15.02
N GLY A 99 23.24 -6.80 13.97
CA GLY A 99 22.34 -7.24 12.91
C GLY A 99 20.86 -7.04 13.22
N LYS A 100 20.51 -6.33 14.31
CA LYS A 100 19.11 -5.98 14.61
C LYS A 100 18.59 -5.03 13.53
N LYS A 101 17.38 -5.31 13.03
CA LYS A 101 16.72 -4.52 11.98
C LYS A 101 15.45 -3.88 12.51
N GLN A 102 14.89 -2.95 11.73
CA GLN A 102 13.58 -2.39 12.03
C GLN A 102 12.49 -3.46 11.90
N GLY A 103 11.40 -3.31 12.67
CA GLY A 103 10.34 -4.32 12.77
C GLY A 103 9.74 -4.70 11.41
N PHE A 104 9.45 -3.71 10.57
CA PHE A 104 8.98 -3.95 9.20
C PHE A 104 9.92 -4.85 8.39
N VAL A 105 11.23 -4.61 8.45
CA VAL A 105 12.22 -5.39 7.70
C VAL A 105 12.30 -6.82 8.22
N GLU A 106 12.21 -7.01 9.54
CA GLU A 106 12.13 -8.34 10.14
C GLU A 106 10.86 -9.08 9.72
N ASP A 107 9.71 -8.41 9.66
CA ASP A 107 8.45 -9.02 9.27
C ASP A 107 8.45 -9.41 7.78
N VAL A 108 9.02 -8.59 6.90
CA VAL A 108 9.24 -9.00 5.49
C VAL A 108 10.16 -10.22 5.41
N LEU A 109 11.28 -10.23 6.14
CA LEU A 109 12.20 -11.38 6.15
C LEU A 109 11.58 -12.66 6.69
N LYS A 110 10.62 -12.57 7.63
CA LYS A 110 9.85 -13.72 8.10
C LYS A 110 8.88 -14.19 7.02
N ALA A 111 8.13 -13.27 6.40
CA ALA A 111 7.19 -13.56 5.34
C ALA A 111 7.85 -14.30 4.15
N LEU A 112 9.06 -13.88 3.78
CA LEU A 112 9.85 -14.51 2.71
C LEU A 112 10.34 -15.94 3.02
N LYS A 113 10.19 -16.43 4.26
CA LYS A 113 10.48 -17.83 4.63
C LYS A 113 9.27 -18.73 4.48
N GLU A 114 8.07 -18.15 4.35
CA GLU A 114 6.83 -18.87 4.12
C GLU A 114 6.67 -19.20 2.64
N VAL A 115 5.76 -20.13 2.32
CA VAL A 115 5.38 -20.37 0.93
C VAL A 115 4.70 -19.14 0.32
N ASP A 116 4.93 -18.91 -0.97
CA ASP A 116 4.44 -17.76 -1.74
C ASP A 116 2.96 -17.41 -1.49
N THR A 117 2.10 -18.43 -1.42
CA THR A 117 0.65 -18.27 -1.20
C THR A 117 0.27 -17.71 0.17
N HIS A 118 1.19 -17.65 1.13
CA HIS A 118 0.94 -17.11 2.46
C HIS A 118 1.28 -15.63 2.61
N TRP A 119 2.21 -15.11 1.81
CA TRP A 119 2.67 -13.73 1.95
C TRP A 119 2.39 -12.86 0.74
N LYS A 120 2.27 -13.43 -0.47
CA LYS A 120 1.86 -12.66 -1.66
C LYS A 120 0.38 -12.34 -1.56
N ALA A 121 0.08 -11.05 -1.48
CA ALA A 121 -1.29 -10.57 -1.38
C ALA A 121 -1.89 -10.31 -2.78
N PRO A 122 -3.19 -9.98 -2.90
CA PRO A 122 -3.90 -9.97 -4.18
C PRO A 122 -3.28 -9.12 -5.30
N SER A 123 -2.64 -7.99 -4.96
CA SER A 123 -1.97 -7.09 -5.91
C SER A 123 -0.51 -7.43 -6.19
N TRP A 124 0.04 -8.52 -5.65
CA TRP A 124 1.44 -8.89 -5.83
C TRP A 124 1.87 -8.91 -7.32
N GLU A 125 1.07 -9.52 -8.19
CA GLU A 125 1.38 -9.62 -9.63
C GLU A 125 1.39 -8.24 -10.32
N TYR A 126 0.54 -7.31 -9.87
CA TYR A 126 0.53 -5.93 -10.36
C TYR A 126 1.75 -5.15 -9.90
N PHE A 127 2.15 -5.35 -8.65
CA PHE A 127 3.35 -4.75 -8.09
C PHE A 127 4.61 -5.27 -8.78
N TYR A 128 4.67 -6.59 -9.04
CA TYR A 128 5.71 -7.21 -9.84
C TYR A 128 5.76 -6.62 -11.25
N HIS A 129 4.62 -6.55 -11.94
CA HIS A 129 4.54 -5.96 -13.28
C HIS A 129 5.01 -4.50 -13.31
N ALA A 130 4.56 -3.67 -12.37
CA ALA A 130 4.97 -2.27 -12.28
C ALA A 130 6.48 -2.15 -12.05
N THR A 131 7.03 -2.99 -11.17
CA THR A 131 8.47 -3.06 -10.91
C THR A 131 9.22 -3.51 -12.16
N TYR A 132 8.88 -4.67 -12.74
CA TYR A 132 9.53 -5.25 -13.92
C TYR A 132 9.61 -4.28 -15.12
N ASN A 133 8.55 -3.51 -15.33
CA ASN A 133 8.45 -2.53 -16.42
C ASN A 133 8.92 -1.12 -16.04
N GLU A 134 9.59 -0.97 -14.89
CA GLU A 134 10.13 0.30 -14.37
C GLU A 134 9.09 1.45 -14.30
N ARG A 135 7.83 1.08 -14.05
CA ARG A 135 6.73 2.05 -13.91
C ARG A 135 6.94 2.88 -12.64
N PRO A 136 6.64 4.19 -12.66
CA PRO A 136 6.61 4.99 -11.44
C PRO A 136 5.66 4.40 -10.40
N VAL A 137 6.17 4.03 -9.22
CA VAL A 137 5.41 3.38 -8.15
C VAL A 137 5.27 4.29 -6.93
N SER A 138 4.04 4.41 -6.42
CA SER A 138 3.76 5.01 -5.12
C SER A 138 3.31 3.96 -4.12
N LEU A 139 3.96 3.90 -2.96
CA LEU A 139 3.50 3.10 -1.83
C LEU A 139 2.76 4.00 -0.83
N ILE A 140 1.49 3.72 -0.55
CA ILE A 140 0.63 4.50 0.34
C ILE A 140 0.03 3.56 1.39
N THR A 141 0.68 3.46 2.56
CA THR A 141 0.34 2.49 3.62
C THR A 141 -0.01 3.19 4.93
N ALA A 142 -0.85 2.55 5.75
CA ALA A 142 -1.17 2.96 7.11
C ALA A 142 0.01 2.82 8.10
N ARG A 143 1.15 2.23 7.69
CA ARG A 143 2.35 2.12 8.53
C ARG A 143 2.88 3.48 8.96
N GLY A 144 3.59 3.50 10.09
CA GLY A 144 4.33 4.67 10.60
C GLY A 144 5.84 4.59 10.51
N HIS A 145 6.37 3.51 9.96
CA HIS A 145 7.78 3.41 9.65
C HIS A 145 8.17 4.56 8.71
N HIS A 146 9.40 5.02 8.83
CA HIS A 146 10.00 6.01 7.95
C HIS A 146 10.05 5.45 6.52
N PRO A 147 9.89 6.29 5.48
CA PRO A 147 9.94 5.85 4.09
C PRO A 147 11.15 4.97 3.74
N THR A 148 12.34 5.27 4.29
CA THR A 148 13.55 4.46 4.05
C THR A 148 13.47 3.05 4.64
N THR A 149 12.78 2.88 5.77
CA THR A 149 12.54 1.54 6.35
C THR A 149 11.64 0.72 5.42
N ILE A 150 10.63 1.34 4.81
CA ILE A 150 9.78 0.67 3.82
C ILE A 150 10.59 0.24 2.59
N ILE A 151 11.47 1.11 2.08
CA ILE A 151 12.40 0.75 1.00
C ILE A 151 13.28 -0.43 1.41
N GLU A 152 13.90 -0.38 2.59
CA GLU A 152 14.80 -1.46 3.05
C GLU A 152 14.09 -2.81 3.13
N GLY A 153 12.82 -2.83 3.55
CA GLY A 153 12.00 -4.04 3.56
C GLY A 153 11.77 -4.58 2.15
N VAL A 154 11.34 -3.73 1.22
CA VAL A 154 11.16 -4.13 -0.19
C VAL A 154 12.48 -4.59 -0.84
N ASP A 155 13.61 -3.99 -0.47
CA ASP A 155 14.93 -4.44 -0.92
C ASP A 155 15.25 -5.88 -0.48
N GLN A 156 14.68 -6.35 0.64
CA GLN A 156 14.83 -7.77 1.00
C GLN A 156 14.09 -8.70 0.03
N ILE A 157 12.95 -8.25 -0.50
CA ILE A 157 12.17 -8.98 -1.51
C ILE A 157 12.95 -9.07 -2.83
N VAL A 158 13.63 -7.98 -3.21
CA VAL A 158 14.55 -7.96 -4.36
C VAL A 158 15.72 -8.91 -4.13
N LYS A 159 16.38 -8.83 -2.97
CA LYS A 159 17.51 -9.73 -2.61
C LYS A 159 17.13 -11.20 -2.60
N ALA A 160 15.89 -11.51 -2.24
CA ALA A 160 15.35 -12.86 -2.26
C ALA A 160 14.97 -13.36 -3.67
N GLY A 161 15.03 -12.50 -4.69
CA GLY A 161 14.77 -12.86 -6.10
C GLY A 161 13.29 -12.83 -6.49
N TYR A 162 12.41 -12.29 -5.64
CA TYR A 162 10.98 -12.16 -5.94
C TYR A 162 10.63 -10.93 -6.77
N LEU A 163 11.50 -9.93 -6.77
CA LEU A 163 11.45 -8.79 -7.67
C LEU A 163 12.74 -8.72 -8.49
N PRO A 164 12.67 -8.35 -9.77
CA PRO A 164 13.84 -8.30 -10.65
C PRO A 164 14.83 -7.19 -10.27
N HIS A 165 14.33 -6.10 -9.69
CA HIS A 165 15.09 -4.95 -9.23
C HIS A 165 14.24 -4.12 -8.26
N SER A 166 14.83 -3.07 -7.66
CA SER A 166 14.08 -2.10 -6.86
C SER A 166 12.99 -1.43 -7.70
N PRO A 167 11.78 -1.19 -7.14
CA PRO A 167 10.76 -0.37 -7.80
C PRO A 167 11.30 1.01 -8.17
N ASN A 168 10.78 1.57 -9.26
CA ASN A 168 10.99 2.98 -9.62
C ASN A 168 10.11 3.86 -8.72
N TYR A 169 10.56 4.10 -7.49
CA TYR A 169 9.79 4.83 -6.49
C TYR A 169 9.50 6.27 -6.92
N HIS A 170 8.23 6.54 -7.19
CA HIS A 170 7.68 7.89 -7.38
C HIS A 170 7.44 8.58 -6.04
N SER A 171 6.79 7.90 -5.11
CA SER A 171 6.55 8.40 -3.74
C SER A 171 6.38 7.25 -2.74
N ILE A 172 6.64 7.52 -1.47
CA ILE A 172 6.42 6.55 -0.38
C ILE A 172 5.78 7.34 0.76
N TYR A 173 4.52 7.03 1.05
CA TYR A 173 3.69 7.68 2.04
C TYR A 173 3.19 6.67 3.09
N PRO A 174 4.01 6.36 4.12
CA PRO A 174 3.56 5.73 5.35
C PRO A 174 2.77 6.77 6.13
N VAL A 175 1.46 6.84 5.90
CA VAL A 175 0.65 8.00 6.26
C VAL A 175 0.49 8.20 7.76
N SER A 176 0.82 7.19 8.57
CA SER A 176 0.81 7.33 10.02
C SER A 176 2.15 7.79 10.59
N ASN A 177 3.19 7.99 9.77
CA ASN A 177 4.50 8.48 10.21
C ASN A 177 4.41 9.99 10.53
N PRO A 178 4.95 10.48 11.67
CA PRO A 178 4.77 11.87 12.07
C PRO A 178 5.32 12.93 11.09
N GLU A 179 6.41 12.66 10.38
CA GLU A 179 6.98 13.59 9.41
C GLU A 179 6.13 13.63 8.15
N VAL A 180 5.76 12.45 7.65
CA VAL A 180 4.90 12.30 6.48
C VAL A 180 3.52 12.94 6.71
N ARG A 181 2.96 12.82 7.92
CA ARG A 181 1.70 13.50 8.28
C ARG A 181 1.81 15.02 8.12
N LYS A 182 2.92 15.61 8.57
CA LYS A 182 3.16 17.06 8.43
C LYS A 182 3.31 17.44 6.95
N ASP A 183 4.01 16.63 6.17
CA ASP A 183 4.17 16.84 4.72
C ASP A 183 2.83 16.77 3.97
N LEU A 184 1.90 15.96 4.47
CA LEU A 184 0.52 15.86 3.97
C LEU A 184 -0.43 16.91 4.57
N GLY A 185 0.09 17.87 5.34
CA GLY A 185 -0.66 19.00 5.91
C GLY A 185 -1.33 18.73 7.25
N ASP A 186 -1.15 17.57 7.87
CA ASP A 186 -1.73 17.22 9.18
C ASP A 186 -0.79 17.63 10.34
N ILE A 187 -0.48 18.92 10.40
CA ILE A 187 0.46 19.52 11.38
C ILE A 187 0.03 19.26 12.83
N HIS A 188 -1.28 19.12 13.07
CA HIS A 188 -1.86 18.94 14.40
C HIS A 188 -2.25 17.48 14.70
N PHE A 189 -1.92 16.53 13.82
CA PHE A 189 -2.18 15.10 14.00
C PHE A 189 -3.65 14.74 14.25
N LYS A 190 -4.59 15.44 13.61
CA LYS A 190 -6.04 15.27 13.79
C LYS A 190 -6.70 14.45 12.70
N GLN A 191 -6.05 14.31 11.54
CA GLN A 191 -6.63 13.58 10.42
C GLN A 191 -6.59 12.08 10.65
N SER A 192 -7.60 11.38 10.13
CA SER A 192 -7.64 9.92 10.14
C SER A 192 -6.70 9.35 9.08
N VAL A 193 -6.35 8.05 9.21
CA VAL A 193 -5.57 7.34 8.20
C VAL A 193 -6.24 7.42 6.82
N ALA A 194 -7.56 7.32 6.76
CA ALA A 194 -8.32 7.43 5.51
C ALA A 194 -8.13 8.80 4.83
N GLU A 195 -8.25 9.90 5.59
CA GLU A 195 -8.04 11.25 5.05
C GLU A 195 -6.59 11.46 4.61
N LEU A 196 -5.62 10.96 5.38
CA LEU A 196 -4.22 11.05 5.03
C LEU A 196 -3.88 10.23 3.77
N LYS A 197 -4.49 9.06 3.58
CA LYS A 197 -4.37 8.29 2.32
C LYS A 197 -4.90 9.10 1.13
N LYS A 198 -6.04 9.79 1.25
CA LYS A 198 -6.53 10.69 0.19
C LYS A 198 -5.53 11.80 -0.13
N HIS A 199 -4.97 12.44 0.90
CA HIS A 199 -3.94 13.47 0.73
C HIS A 199 -2.68 12.90 0.04
N ALA A 200 -2.27 11.69 0.37
CA ALA A 200 -1.12 11.02 -0.26
C ALA A 200 -1.34 10.68 -1.74
N ILE A 201 -2.57 10.29 -2.12
CA ILE A 201 -2.95 10.07 -3.52
C ILE A 201 -2.82 11.40 -4.29
N ARG A 202 -3.41 12.48 -3.75
CA ARG A 202 -3.32 13.82 -4.33
C ARG A 202 -1.88 14.29 -4.49
N ALA A 203 -1.10 14.20 -3.41
CA ALA A 203 0.30 14.60 -3.39
C ALA A 203 1.13 13.79 -4.40
N SER A 204 0.84 12.49 -4.57
CA SER A 204 1.50 11.66 -5.58
C SER A 204 1.19 12.13 -7.01
N VAL A 205 -0.07 12.46 -7.30
CA VAL A 205 -0.47 12.99 -8.63
C VAL A 205 0.16 14.35 -8.88
N GLU A 206 0.12 15.26 -7.92
CA GLU A 206 0.70 16.61 -8.06
C GLU A 206 2.23 16.55 -8.18
N LYS A 207 2.88 15.64 -7.46
CA LYS A 207 4.32 15.37 -7.63
C LYS A 207 4.63 14.85 -9.03
N ALA A 208 3.79 13.98 -9.59
CA ALA A 208 3.97 13.49 -10.95
C ALA A 208 3.94 14.64 -11.96
N ILE A 209 2.97 15.55 -11.84
CA ILE A 209 2.86 16.72 -12.71
C ILE A 209 4.07 17.65 -12.54
N ASN A 210 4.55 17.86 -11.31
CA ASN A 210 5.72 18.69 -11.04
C ASN A 210 7.00 18.08 -11.66
N GLN A 211 7.21 16.77 -11.47
CA GLN A 211 8.45 16.09 -11.87
C GLN A 211 8.50 15.74 -13.37
N TYR A 212 7.38 15.33 -13.95
CA TYR A 212 7.30 14.84 -15.34
C TYR A 212 6.62 15.82 -16.29
N GLY A 213 6.12 16.95 -15.79
CA GLY A 213 5.31 17.90 -16.53
C GLY A 213 3.83 17.49 -16.57
N TYR A 214 2.96 18.43 -16.93
CA TYR A 214 1.57 18.11 -17.22
C TYR A 214 1.48 17.36 -18.56
N SER A 215 0.79 16.22 -18.58
CA SER A 215 0.40 15.54 -19.80
C SER A 215 -1.06 15.07 -19.68
N PRO A 216 -1.93 15.36 -20.67
CA PRO A 216 -3.29 14.82 -20.69
C PRO A 216 -3.28 13.29 -20.80
N PHE A 217 -2.15 12.69 -21.17
CA PHE A 217 -2.01 11.24 -21.34
C PHE A 217 -1.42 10.53 -20.12
N HIS A 218 -1.22 11.22 -19.00
CA HIS A 218 -0.89 10.58 -17.73
C HIS A 218 -2.04 9.70 -17.25
N ARG A 219 -1.67 8.56 -16.67
CA ARG A 219 -2.58 7.56 -16.14
C ARG A 219 -2.18 7.23 -14.72
N PHE A 220 -3.12 7.28 -13.80
CA PHE A 220 -2.92 6.94 -12.39
C PHE A 220 -3.81 5.78 -12.04
N GLY A 221 -3.25 4.72 -11.45
CA GLY A 221 -4.01 3.56 -11.00
C GLY A 221 -3.67 3.24 -9.56
N MET A 222 -4.67 2.99 -8.72
CA MET A 222 -4.46 2.51 -7.35
C MET A 222 -5.18 1.19 -7.13
N SER A 223 -4.50 0.23 -6.52
CA SER A 223 -5.11 -1.01 -6.06
C SER A 223 -5.22 -1.08 -4.54
N ASP A 224 -6.30 -1.71 -4.07
CA ASP A 224 -6.57 -2.00 -2.66
C ASP A 224 -7.47 -3.26 -2.59
N ASP A 225 -7.44 -3.97 -1.47
CA ASP A 225 -8.24 -5.18 -1.21
C ASP A 225 -9.45 -4.92 -0.31
N ASP A 226 -9.51 -3.76 0.38
CA ASP A 226 -10.65 -3.37 1.20
C ASP A 226 -11.64 -2.48 0.43
N HIS A 227 -12.90 -2.90 0.39
CA HIS A 227 -13.96 -2.21 -0.34
C HIS A 227 -14.16 -0.75 0.10
N LYS A 228 -14.02 -0.45 1.41
CA LYS A 228 -14.21 0.93 1.91
C LYS A 228 -13.03 1.81 1.52
N ASN A 229 -11.80 1.29 1.55
CA ASN A 229 -10.65 1.99 1.02
C ASN A 229 -10.84 2.29 -0.48
N VAL A 230 -11.33 1.31 -1.25
CA VAL A 230 -11.64 1.47 -2.68
C VAL A 230 -12.67 2.59 -2.93
N GLU A 231 -13.71 2.72 -2.10
CA GLU A 231 -14.67 3.82 -2.18
C GLU A 231 -13.99 5.19 -1.94
N LEU A 232 -13.14 5.28 -0.90
CA LEU A 232 -12.41 6.51 -0.56
C LEU A 232 -11.40 6.92 -1.65
N ILE A 233 -10.69 5.93 -2.21
CA ILE A 233 -9.78 6.12 -3.35
C ILE A 233 -10.57 6.64 -4.55
N THR A 234 -11.73 6.04 -4.83
CA THR A 234 -12.61 6.46 -5.95
C THR A 234 -13.09 7.90 -5.78
N GLU A 235 -13.44 8.30 -4.55
CA GLU A 235 -13.83 9.67 -4.24
C GLU A 235 -12.69 10.66 -4.54
N GLU A 236 -11.49 10.39 -4.03
CA GLU A 236 -10.33 11.26 -4.24
C GLU A 236 -9.91 11.31 -5.72
N MET A 237 -9.91 10.18 -6.41
CA MET A 237 -9.66 10.13 -7.85
C MET A 237 -10.71 10.90 -8.66
N ARG A 238 -11.96 10.97 -8.20
CA ARG A 238 -13.00 11.77 -8.85
C ARG A 238 -12.72 13.26 -8.67
N ASP A 239 -12.26 13.70 -7.51
CA ASP A 239 -11.87 15.09 -7.29
C ASP A 239 -10.63 15.47 -8.11
N LEU A 240 -9.66 14.56 -8.23
CA LEU A 240 -8.54 14.71 -9.14
C LEU A 240 -8.98 14.73 -10.61
N LYS A 241 -9.95 13.91 -11.02
CA LYS A 241 -10.53 13.94 -12.37
C LYS A 241 -11.23 15.27 -12.66
N LYS A 242 -11.91 15.89 -11.69
CA LYS A 242 -12.47 17.24 -11.85
C LYS A 242 -11.38 18.29 -12.07
N LYS A 243 -10.26 18.18 -11.33
CA LYS A 243 -9.11 19.11 -11.44
C LYS A 243 -8.29 18.90 -12.71
N TYR A 244 -8.14 17.65 -13.14
CA TYR A 244 -7.34 17.22 -14.29
C TYR A 244 -8.20 16.34 -15.24
N PRO A 245 -9.15 16.94 -15.97
CA PRO A 245 -10.19 16.21 -16.71
C PRO A 245 -9.67 15.38 -17.87
N GLU A 246 -8.49 15.68 -18.39
CA GLU A 246 -7.91 14.95 -19.53
C GLU A 246 -7.15 13.68 -19.08
N MET A 247 -6.59 13.68 -17.87
CA MET A 247 -5.86 12.53 -17.33
C MET A 247 -6.79 11.36 -17.01
N SER A 248 -6.28 10.13 -17.06
CA SER A 248 -7.04 8.94 -16.69
C SER A 248 -6.74 8.48 -15.27
N PHE A 249 -7.79 8.13 -14.53
CA PHE A 249 -7.71 7.62 -13.17
C PHE A 249 -8.39 6.26 -13.09
N PHE A 250 -7.73 5.28 -12.51
CA PHE A 250 -8.20 3.91 -12.42
C PHE A 250 -8.18 3.43 -10.97
N VAL A 251 -9.25 2.75 -10.56
CA VAL A 251 -9.34 2.07 -9.27
C VAL A 251 -9.42 0.58 -9.54
N ILE A 252 -8.57 -0.18 -8.84
CA ILE A 252 -8.49 -1.62 -8.95
C ILE A 252 -8.86 -2.20 -7.59
N GLU A 253 -9.97 -2.92 -7.53
CA GLU A 253 -10.37 -3.65 -6.32
C GLU A 253 -9.92 -5.09 -6.49
N THR A 254 -9.12 -5.57 -5.56
CA THR A 254 -8.53 -6.90 -5.64
C THR A 254 -9.19 -7.87 -4.67
N PHE A 255 -9.37 -9.10 -5.13
CA PHE A 255 -9.91 -10.21 -4.37
C PHE A 255 -8.92 -11.36 -4.41
N LYS A 256 -9.15 -12.41 -3.61
CA LYS A 256 -8.28 -13.59 -3.55
C LYS A 256 -7.89 -14.14 -4.93
N ASP A 257 -8.87 -14.31 -5.82
CA ASP A 257 -8.69 -14.98 -7.11
C ASP A 257 -9.12 -14.13 -8.33
N SER A 258 -9.48 -12.86 -8.11
CA SER A 258 -10.05 -11.97 -9.13
C SER A 258 -9.73 -10.51 -8.84
N PHE A 259 -10.04 -9.62 -9.77
CA PHE A 259 -10.00 -8.17 -9.55
C PHE A 259 -11.09 -7.48 -10.38
N SER A 260 -11.53 -6.31 -9.95
CA SER A 260 -12.28 -5.39 -10.80
C SER A 260 -11.43 -4.16 -11.11
N LYS A 261 -11.54 -3.64 -12.32
CA LYS A 261 -10.86 -2.42 -12.75
C LYS A 261 -11.88 -1.44 -13.28
N ARG A 262 -11.91 -0.25 -12.68
CA ARG A 262 -12.82 0.83 -13.04
C ARG A 262 -12.02 2.07 -13.44
N GLU A 263 -12.48 2.77 -14.47
CA GLU A 263 -12.02 4.11 -14.77
C GLU A 263 -12.94 5.14 -14.11
N VAL A 264 -12.35 6.13 -13.45
CA VAL A 264 -13.09 7.23 -12.83
C VAL A 264 -13.31 8.32 -13.87
N LEU A 265 -14.58 8.55 -14.21
CA LEU A 265 -15.03 9.64 -15.08
C LEU A 265 -15.58 10.79 -14.21
N LEU A 266 -15.92 11.92 -14.84
CA LEU A 266 -16.36 13.12 -14.13
C LEU A 266 -17.62 12.91 -13.27
N HIS A 267 -18.55 12.08 -13.77
CA HIS A 267 -19.86 11.89 -13.14
C HIS A 267 -20.19 10.43 -12.81
N GLU A 268 -19.34 9.48 -13.20
CA GLU A 268 -19.57 8.05 -13.03
C GLU A 268 -18.25 7.27 -12.97
N THR A 269 -18.34 5.97 -12.72
CA THR A 269 -17.23 5.04 -12.90
C THR A 269 -17.59 4.05 -13.98
N ARG A 270 -16.69 3.86 -14.96
CA ARG A 270 -16.87 2.87 -16.02
C ARG A 270 -16.11 1.61 -15.66
N GLU A 271 -16.80 0.47 -15.60
CA GLU A 271 -16.16 -0.83 -15.48
C GLU A 271 -15.40 -1.15 -16.76
N ILE A 272 -14.11 -1.47 -16.61
CA ILE A 272 -13.23 -1.87 -17.72
C ILE A 272 -13.03 -3.38 -17.72
N ILE A 273 -12.86 -3.96 -16.53
CA ILE A 273 -12.76 -5.41 -16.30
C ILE A 273 -13.56 -5.72 -15.04
N SER A 274 -14.53 -6.62 -15.15
CA SER A 274 -15.29 -7.13 -14.01
C SER A 274 -14.54 -8.25 -13.28
N ALA A 275 -14.90 -8.50 -12.02
CA ALA A 275 -14.35 -9.62 -11.25
C ALA A 275 -14.60 -10.98 -11.94
N LYS A 276 -15.72 -11.12 -12.66
CA LYS A 276 -16.06 -12.35 -13.40
C LYS A 276 -15.20 -12.56 -14.63
N GLU A 277 -14.74 -11.50 -15.28
CA GLU A 277 -13.88 -11.58 -16.46
C GLU A 277 -12.41 -11.78 -16.08
N SER A 278 -12.03 -11.31 -14.89
CA SER A 278 -10.65 -11.31 -14.40
C SER A 278 -10.06 -12.66 -13.98
N VAL A 279 -10.73 -13.80 -14.25
CA VAL A 279 -10.31 -15.13 -13.80
C VAL A 279 -8.84 -15.35 -14.14
N LYS A 280 -7.97 -15.53 -13.14
CA LYS A 280 -6.53 -15.76 -13.36
C LYS A 280 -6.32 -17.07 -14.14
N PRO A 281 -5.84 -17.00 -15.38
CA PRO A 281 -4.57 -17.62 -15.68
C PRO A 281 -3.63 -16.57 -16.29
N GLN A 282 -2.46 -16.39 -15.65
CA GLN A 282 -1.27 -15.79 -16.25
C GLN A 282 -1.47 -14.44 -16.97
N LEU A 283 -1.26 -13.36 -16.20
CA LEU A 283 -0.87 -12.01 -16.62
C LEU A 283 -0.83 -11.72 -18.14
N SER A 284 -1.92 -11.14 -18.62
CA SER A 284 -1.94 -10.15 -19.70
C SER A 284 -3.00 -9.12 -19.30
N LEU A 285 -2.57 -7.95 -18.82
CA LEU A 285 -3.46 -6.85 -18.43
C LEU A 285 -3.85 -5.94 -19.62
N PHE A 286 -3.56 -6.42 -20.84
CA PHE A 286 -3.70 -5.67 -22.08
C PHE A 286 -4.20 -6.48 -23.29
N ASP A 287 -4.83 -7.64 -23.07
CA ASP A 287 -5.86 -8.10 -24.02
C ASP A 287 -7.17 -7.33 -23.78
#